data_AF-A0AAE4V583-F1
#
_entry.id   AF-A0AAE4V583-F1
#
_cell.length_a   1.000
_cell.length_b   1.000
_cell.length_c   1.000
_cell.angle_alpha   90.00
_cell.angle_beta   90.00
_cell.angle_gamma   90.00
#
_symmetry.space_group_name_H-M   'P 1'
#
loop_
_entity.id
_entity.type
_entity.pdbx_description
1 polymer ?
#
loop_
_entity_poly.entity_id
_entity_poly.type
_entity_poly.pdbx_seq_one_letter_code
_entity_poly.pdbx_strand_id
1 'polypeptide(L)'
;MIDASALTRCRHRVHLDAAFPAALAAAPEDIGVRQRQDAAAARREDIRRLLVEHDPERWVVIDAERSMRTRAEDTVAACRAGADRIWGAVLPLERDTGRKARCEILIRDADRGGYIPVIVVNHKVTDPGRGATTSGMFEWEPREDPSRKPRSQVRDQMRVAQVYRMLERHG
;
A
#
# COMPACT_ATOMS: atom_id res chain seq x y z
N MET A 1 14.27 1.55 11.77
CA MET A 1 12.83 1.56 11.43
C MET A 1 12.50 0.31 10.66
N ILE A 2 11.42 -0.39 11.02
CA ILE A 2 11.03 -1.67 10.42
C ILE A 2 9.85 -1.45 9.47
N ASP A 3 10.00 -1.88 8.22
CA ASP A 3 8.88 -2.01 7.29
C ASP A 3 8.42 -3.47 7.17
N ALA A 4 7.24 -3.67 6.59
CA ALA A 4 6.63 -4.99 6.49
C ALA A 4 7.48 -5.99 5.70
N SER A 5 8.38 -5.51 4.82
CA SER A 5 9.24 -6.40 4.05
C SER A 5 10.31 -7.07 4.90
N ALA A 6 10.67 -6.51 6.05
CA ALA A 6 11.56 -7.14 7.01
C ALA A 6 10.96 -8.43 7.60
N LEU A 7 9.62 -8.54 7.66
CA LEU A 7 8.92 -9.72 8.19
C LEU A 7 8.94 -10.91 7.22
N THR A 8 9.25 -10.67 5.94
CA THR A 8 9.24 -11.71 4.89
C THR A 8 10.62 -11.99 4.30
N ARG A 9 11.66 -11.25 4.70
CA ARG A 9 13.04 -11.45 4.25
C ARG A 9 13.77 -12.47 5.13
N CYS A 10 14.80 -13.11 4.58
CA CYS A 10 15.67 -13.97 5.39
C CYS A 10 16.46 -13.13 6.41
N ARG A 11 16.78 -13.73 7.57
CA ARG A 11 17.52 -13.06 8.66
C ARG A 11 18.84 -12.45 8.17
N HIS A 12 19.54 -13.13 7.27
CA HIS A 12 20.77 -12.64 6.66
C HIS A 12 20.56 -11.31 5.90
N ARG A 13 19.49 -11.22 5.09
CA ARG A 13 19.18 -9.99 4.36
C ARG A 13 18.84 -8.84 5.31
N VAL A 14 18.04 -9.11 6.33
CA VAL A 14 17.69 -8.11 7.36
C VAL A 14 18.94 -7.59 8.07
N HIS A 15 19.88 -8.48 8.41
CA HIS A 15 21.16 -8.10 9.01
C HIS A 15 21.99 -7.22 8.07
N LEU A 16 22.12 -7.59 6.79
CA LEU A 16 22.85 -6.79 5.80
C LEU A 16 22.24 -5.38 5.64
N ASP A 17 20.92 -5.30 5.52
CA ASP A 17 20.20 -4.03 5.37
C ASP A 17 20.43 -3.09 6.58
N ALA A 18 20.57 -3.66 7.78
CA ALA A 18 20.78 -2.91 9.01
C ALA A 18 22.25 -2.52 9.25
N ALA A 19 23.19 -3.43 9.01
CA ALA A 19 24.59 -3.26 9.36
C ALA A 19 25.43 -2.60 8.25
N PHE A 20 25.04 -2.74 6.99
CA PHE A 20 25.84 -2.30 5.84
C PHE A 20 25.03 -1.49 4.80
N PRO A 21 24.26 -0.46 5.19
CA PRO A 21 23.38 0.26 4.27
C PRO A 21 24.16 0.97 3.15
N ALA A 22 25.34 1.54 3.45
CA ALA A 22 26.16 2.25 2.47
C ALA A 22 26.75 1.29 1.41
N ALA A 23 27.18 0.09 1.82
CA ALA A 23 27.73 -0.90 0.91
C ALA A 23 26.66 -1.45 -0.05
N LEU A 24 25.44 -1.67 0.46
CA LEU A 24 24.31 -2.08 -0.38
C LEU A 24 23.90 -0.98 -1.36
N ALA A 25 23.92 0.29 -0.95
CA ALA A 25 23.59 1.42 -1.83
C ALA A 25 24.62 1.61 -2.95
N ALA A 26 25.89 1.27 -2.70
CA ALA A 26 26.96 1.34 -3.70
C ALA A 26 26.98 0.14 -4.67
N ALA A 27 26.24 -0.93 -4.36
CA ALA A 27 26.21 -2.11 -5.21
C ALA A 27 25.49 -1.80 -6.54
N PRO A 28 25.99 -2.30 -7.69
CA PRO A 28 25.30 -2.15 -8.96
C PRO A 28 23.88 -2.72 -8.89
N GLU A 29 22.91 -1.95 -9.36
CA GLU A 29 21.52 -2.42 -9.41
C GLU A 29 21.34 -3.44 -10.54
N ASP A 30 20.67 -4.54 -10.23
CA ASP A 30 20.27 -5.54 -11.21
C ASP A 30 19.22 -4.95 -12.18
N ILE A 31 19.51 -5.01 -13.48
CA ILE A 31 18.65 -4.43 -14.52
C ILE A 31 17.25 -5.05 -14.52
N GLY A 32 17.12 -6.35 -14.25
CA GLY A 32 15.83 -7.03 -14.16
C GLY A 32 15.06 -6.63 -12.90
N VAL A 33 15.75 -6.32 -11.80
CA VAL A 33 15.12 -5.68 -10.62
C VAL A 33 14.59 -4.31 -10.97
N ARG A 34 15.40 -3.46 -11.61
CA ARG A 34 14.98 -2.12 -12.04
C ARG A 34 13.76 -2.15 -12.96
N GLN A 35 13.80 -2.97 -14.01
CA GLN A 35 12.66 -3.14 -14.94
C GLN A 35 11.36 -3.56 -14.24
N ARG A 36 11.42 -4.43 -13.23
CA ARG A 36 10.23 -4.83 -12.45
C ARG A 36 9.72 -3.71 -11.56
N GLN A 37 10.62 -2.90 -10.98
CA GLN A 37 10.23 -1.74 -10.20
C GLN A 37 9.55 -0.69 -11.07
N ASP A 38 10.13 -0.39 -12.24
CA ASP A 38 9.58 0.55 -13.22
C ASP A 38 8.19 0.10 -13.71
N ALA A 39 8.05 -1.18 -14.07
CA ALA A 39 6.76 -1.73 -14.50
C ALA A 39 5.70 -1.67 -13.38
N ALA A 40 6.09 -1.90 -12.13
CA ALA A 40 5.18 -1.75 -10.99
C ALA A 40 4.83 -0.29 -10.71
N ALA A 41 5.75 0.65 -10.90
CA ALA A 41 5.49 2.09 -10.77
C ALA A 41 4.53 2.57 -11.87
N ALA A 42 4.80 2.22 -13.13
CA ALA A 42 3.93 2.52 -14.27
C ALA A 42 2.51 1.96 -14.07
N ARG A 43 2.39 0.70 -13.63
CA ARG A 43 1.08 0.10 -13.31
C ARG A 43 0.32 0.87 -12.24
N ARG A 44 0.99 1.34 -11.17
CA ARG A 44 0.33 2.14 -10.13
C ARG A 44 -0.15 3.47 -10.68
N GLU A 45 0.66 4.10 -11.52
CA GLU A 45 0.28 5.37 -12.15
C GLU A 45 -0.89 5.21 -13.11
N ASP A 46 -0.93 4.15 -13.91
CA ASP A 46 -2.07 3.83 -14.77
C ASP A 46 -3.36 3.64 -13.96
N ILE A 47 -3.29 2.88 -12.86
CA ILE A 47 -4.42 2.67 -11.97
C ILE A 47 -4.85 3.97 -11.29
N ARG A 48 -3.90 4.80 -10.83
CA ARG A 48 -4.18 6.12 -10.25
C ARG A 48 -4.99 6.96 -11.21
N ARG A 49 -4.46 7.10 -12.43
CA ARG A 49 -5.06 7.89 -13.50
C ARG A 49 -6.47 7.39 -13.81
N LEU A 50 -6.62 6.08 -14.07
CA LEU A 50 -7.91 5.48 -14.39
C LEU A 50 -8.96 5.70 -13.28
N LEU A 51 -8.58 5.56 -12.01
CA LEU A 51 -9.52 5.72 -10.89
C LEU A 51 -9.85 7.19 -10.60
N VAL A 52 -8.87 8.08 -10.65
CA VAL A 52 -9.06 9.52 -10.35
C VAL A 52 -9.78 10.21 -11.51
N GLU A 53 -9.47 9.89 -12.76
CA GLU A 53 -10.17 10.47 -13.93
C GLU A 53 -11.63 10.02 -14.01
N HIS A 54 -11.95 8.83 -13.51
CA HIS A 54 -13.33 8.32 -13.49
C HIS A 54 -14.26 9.15 -12.60
N ASP A 55 -13.76 9.64 -11.46
CA ASP A 55 -14.54 10.44 -10.50
C ASP A 55 -13.64 11.39 -9.70
N PRO A 56 -13.18 12.51 -10.30
CA PRO A 56 -12.15 13.35 -9.69
C PRO A 56 -12.53 13.94 -8.33
N GLU A 57 -13.81 14.22 -8.10
CA GLU A 57 -14.30 14.86 -6.87
C GLU A 57 -14.26 13.93 -5.66
N ARG A 58 -14.27 12.62 -5.90
CA ARG A 58 -14.25 11.59 -4.85
C ARG A 58 -12.87 11.34 -4.25
N TRP A 59 -11.81 11.85 -4.88
CA TRP A 59 -10.43 11.54 -4.51
C TRP A 59 -9.69 12.73 -3.90
N VAL A 60 -9.02 12.48 -2.78
CA VAL A 60 -7.89 13.29 -2.32
C VAL A 60 -6.60 12.61 -2.77
N VAL A 61 -5.78 13.31 -3.54
CA VAL A 61 -4.47 12.79 -4.01
C VAL A 61 -3.37 13.43 -3.18
N ILE A 62 -2.61 12.60 -2.45
CA ILE A 62 -1.45 13.05 -1.68
C ILE A 62 -0.29 13.31 -2.64
N ASP A 63 0.23 14.54 -2.63
CA ASP A 63 1.33 14.96 -3.49
C ASP A 63 2.62 14.18 -3.16
N ALA A 64 3.11 13.44 -4.16
CA ALA A 64 4.28 12.58 -4.03
C ALA A 64 5.60 13.34 -3.87
N GLU A 65 5.66 14.59 -4.35
CA GLU A 65 6.85 15.45 -4.31
C GLU A 65 7.08 16.07 -2.92
N ARG A 66 6.07 16.05 -2.06
CA ARG A 66 6.19 16.55 -0.68
C ARG A 66 7.00 15.60 0.19
N SER A 67 7.57 16.16 1.26
CA SER A 67 8.32 15.37 2.25
C SER A 67 7.44 14.27 2.86
N MET A 68 8.04 13.15 3.24
CA MET A 68 7.31 12.03 3.88
C MET A 68 6.52 12.46 5.13
N ARG A 69 7.05 13.41 5.91
CA ARG A 69 6.36 13.97 7.08
C ARG A 69 5.10 14.72 6.66
N THR A 70 5.22 15.60 5.68
CA THR A 70 4.12 16.42 5.18
C THR A 70 3.04 15.55 4.54
N ARG A 71 3.43 14.54 3.76
CA ARG A 71 2.48 13.57 3.19
C ARG A 71 1.69 12.82 4.26
N ALA A 72 2.32 12.51 5.39
CA ALA A 72 1.65 11.89 6.52
C ALA A 72 0.67 12.85 7.21
N GLU A 73 1.07 14.12 7.39
CA GLU A 73 0.19 15.19 7.90
C GLU A 73 -1.03 15.38 6.99
N ASP A 74 -0.83 15.45 5.67
CA ASP A 74 -1.89 15.58 4.67
C ASP A 74 -2.84 14.36 4.67
N THR A 75 -2.29 13.15 4.78
CA THR A 75 -3.08 11.91 4.86
C THR A 75 -3.99 11.93 6.08
N VAL A 76 -3.46 12.27 7.26
CA VAL A 76 -4.23 12.36 8.50
C VAL A 76 -5.28 13.47 8.43
N ALA A 77 -4.95 14.62 7.82
CA ALA A 77 -5.91 15.70 7.60
C ALA A 77 -7.06 15.26 6.69
N ALA A 78 -6.77 14.55 5.59
CA ALA A 78 -7.78 14.00 4.69
C ALA A 78 -8.68 12.96 5.39
N CYS A 79 -8.11 12.08 6.22
CA CYS A 79 -8.88 11.14 7.03
C CYS A 79 -9.84 11.87 7.98
N ARG A 80 -9.36 12.91 8.69
CA ARG A 80 -10.19 13.71 9.61
C ARG A 80 -11.28 14.50 8.91
N ALA A 81 -11.02 14.96 7.69
CA ALA A 81 -12.01 15.62 6.85
C ALA A 81 -13.06 14.64 6.29
N GLY A 82 -12.88 13.33 6.49
CA GLY A 82 -13.79 12.30 6.00
C GLY A 82 -13.73 12.11 4.50
N ALA A 83 -12.57 12.35 3.88
CA ALA A 83 -12.36 12.10 2.45
C ALA A 83 -12.79 10.68 2.09
N ASP A 84 -13.62 10.52 1.06
CA ASP A 84 -14.14 9.20 0.69
C ASP A 84 -13.02 8.25 0.24
N ARG A 85 -12.12 8.76 -0.62
CA ARG A 85 -10.95 8.02 -1.09
C ARG A 85 -9.69 8.88 -1.03
N ILE A 86 -8.60 8.27 -0.62
CA ILE A 86 -7.28 8.92 -0.56
C ILE A 86 -6.30 8.10 -1.37
N TRP A 87 -5.65 8.71 -2.36
CA TRP A 87 -4.56 8.09 -3.11
C TRP A 87 -3.19 8.50 -2.56
N GLY A 88 -2.26 7.54 -2.47
CA GLY A 88 -0.87 7.80 -2.11
C GLY A 88 -0.63 7.98 -0.60
N ALA A 89 -1.52 7.41 0.21
CA ALA A 89 -1.55 7.55 1.66
C ALA A 89 -0.23 7.13 2.35
N VAL A 90 0.22 7.98 3.27
CA VAL A 90 1.39 7.77 4.12
C VAL A 90 0.96 7.94 5.57
N LEU A 91 1.32 7.01 6.45
CA LEU A 91 0.98 7.13 7.87
C LEU A 91 2.14 7.72 8.69
N PRO A 92 1.84 8.41 9.80
CA PRO A 92 2.86 8.96 10.69
C PRO A 92 3.86 7.90 11.16
N LEU A 93 5.11 8.32 11.35
CA LEU A 93 6.16 7.44 11.86
C LEU A 93 5.88 7.07 13.33
N GLU A 94 5.70 5.78 13.64
CA GLU A 94 5.60 5.32 15.02
C GLU A 94 7.00 5.02 15.57
N ARG A 95 7.57 5.97 16.33
CA ARG A 95 8.93 5.84 16.88
C ARG A 95 9.03 4.81 18.01
N ASP A 96 7.96 4.66 18.78
CA ASP A 96 7.84 3.73 19.91
C ASP A 96 7.77 2.27 19.46
N THR A 97 6.98 1.98 18.42
CA THR A 97 6.86 0.63 17.84
C THR A 97 7.86 0.40 16.70
N GLY A 98 8.50 1.45 16.19
CA GLY A 98 9.39 1.40 15.05
C GLY A 98 8.68 1.12 13.72
N ARG A 99 7.36 1.35 13.61
CA ARG A 99 6.57 1.12 12.38
C ARG A 99 6.56 2.34 11.45
N LYS A 100 6.59 2.04 10.14
CA LYS A 100 6.28 2.97 9.05
C LYS A 100 5.47 2.24 7.98
N ALA A 101 4.45 2.88 7.41
CA ALA A 101 3.66 2.24 6.36
C ALA A 101 3.10 3.25 5.35
N ARG A 102 2.82 2.72 4.15
CA ARG A 102 2.15 3.43 3.06
C ARG A 102 1.28 2.45 2.27
N CYS A 103 0.15 2.92 1.77
CA CYS A 103 -0.70 2.19 0.85
C CYS A 103 -1.07 3.09 -0.33
N GLU A 104 -1.47 2.47 -1.43
CA GLU A 104 -1.83 3.22 -2.61
C GLU A 104 -3.20 3.88 -2.44
N ILE A 105 -4.13 3.21 -1.75
CA ILE A 105 -5.50 3.70 -1.56
C ILE A 105 -5.91 3.51 -0.09
N LEU A 106 -6.60 4.51 0.47
CA LEU A 106 -7.48 4.35 1.62
C LEU A 106 -8.93 4.58 1.15
N ILE A 107 -9.83 3.67 1.51
CA ILE A 107 -11.26 3.78 1.25
C ILE A 107 -11.95 4.00 2.59
N ARG A 108 -12.79 5.04 2.71
CA ARG A 108 -13.53 5.30 3.94
C ARG A 108 -14.52 4.15 4.19
N ASP A 109 -14.47 3.58 5.39
CA ASP A 109 -15.44 2.57 5.83
C ASP A 109 -16.60 3.30 6.51
N ALA A 110 -17.66 3.58 5.75
CA ALA A 110 -18.83 4.29 6.28
C ALA A 110 -19.60 3.46 7.33
N ASP A 111 -19.56 2.13 7.22
CA ASP A 111 -20.32 1.22 8.08
C ASP A 111 -19.65 1.03 9.44
N ARG A 112 -18.32 0.88 9.46
CA ARG A 112 -17.55 0.60 10.68
C ARG A 112 -16.78 1.81 11.21
N GLY A 113 -16.69 2.88 10.42
CA GLY A 113 -15.80 4.00 10.67
C GLY A 113 -14.34 3.69 10.29
N GLY A 114 -13.54 4.74 10.12
CA GLY A 114 -12.14 4.64 9.74
C GLY A 114 -11.93 4.36 8.25
N TYR A 115 -10.83 3.68 7.92
CA TYR A 115 -10.37 3.47 6.54
C TYR A 115 -9.90 2.04 6.28
N ILE A 116 -10.24 1.51 5.10
CA ILE A 116 -9.79 0.23 4.58
C ILE A 116 -8.53 0.47 3.72
N PRO A 117 -7.38 -0.12 4.08
CA PRO A 117 -6.17 0.01 3.28
C PRO A 117 -6.17 -0.92 2.07
N VAL A 118 -5.92 -0.36 0.89
CA VAL A 118 -5.80 -1.10 -0.37
C VAL A 118 -4.44 -0.82 -1.00
N ILE A 119 -3.80 -1.89 -1.49
CA ILE A 119 -2.52 -1.82 -2.18
C ILE A 119 -2.67 -2.18 -3.65
N VAL A 120 -1.85 -1.58 -4.50
CA VAL A 120 -1.80 -1.90 -5.93
C VAL A 120 -0.50 -2.64 -6.21
N VAL A 121 -0.64 -3.83 -6.79
CA VAL A 121 0.45 -4.76 -7.09
C VAL A 121 0.47 -5.12 -8.56
N ASN A 122 1.66 -5.47 -9.07
CA ASN A 122 1.86 -5.87 -10.46
C ASN A 122 2.23 -7.35 -10.55
N HIS A 123 1.40 -8.20 -9.94
CA HIS A 123 1.50 -9.64 -9.99
C HIS A 123 0.12 -10.27 -9.77
N LYS A 124 -0.02 -11.55 -10.09
CA LYS A 124 -1.27 -12.29 -9.97
C LYS A 124 -1.64 -12.48 -8.48
N VAL A 125 -2.85 -12.06 -8.11
CA VAL A 125 -3.39 -12.18 -6.73
C VAL A 125 -4.52 -13.21 -6.61
N THR A 126 -5.04 -13.70 -7.73
CA THR A 126 -6.09 -14.72 -7.77
C THR A 126 -5.80 -15.71 -8.88
N ASP A 127 -6.21 -16.97 -8.69
CA ASP A 127 -6.19 -18.03 -9.70
C ASP A 127 -7.65 -18.46 -10.02
N PRO A 128 -7.92 -19.18 -11.14
CA PRO A 128 -9.23 -19.78 -11.36
C PRO A 128 -9.63 -20.70 -10.20
N GLY A 129 -10.87 -20.60 -9.72
CA GLY A 129 -11.36 -21.39 -8.60
C GLY A 129 -12.53 -20.71 -7.89
N ARG A 130 -12.65 -20.85 -6.56
CA ARG A 130 -13.68 -20.16 -5.77
C ARG A 130 -13.13 -19.70 -4.43
N GLY A 131 -13.84 -18.78 -3.78
CA GLY A 131 -13.58 -18.35 -2.40
C GLY A 131 -12.79 -17.05 -2.27
N ALA A 132 -12.59 -16.31 -3.37
CA ALA A 132 -12.11 -14.93 -3.28
C ALA A 132 -13.29 -14.00 -3.01
N THR A 133 -13.11 -13.05 -2.10
CA THR A 133 -13.97 -11.87 -2.04
C THR A 133 -13.38 -10.83 -2.96
N THR A 134 -14.15 -10.37 -3.95
CA THR A 134 -13.71 -9.33 -4.88
C THR A 134 -14.71 -8.20 -4.94
N SER A 135 -14.23 -7.05 -5.41
CA SER A 135 -15.06 -5.88 -5.65
C SER A 135 -14.84 -5.40 -7.09
N GLY A 136 -15.77 -4.60 -7.59
CA GLY A 136 -15.54 -3.79 -8.78
C GLY A 136 -14.33 -2.88 -8.59
N MET A 137 -13.74 -2.43 -9.71
CA MET A 137 -12.59 -1.53 -9.65
C MET A 137 -12.97 -0.13 -9.15
N PHE A 138 -14.14 0.36 -9.57
CA PHE A 138 -14.60 1.71 -9.27
C PHE A 138 -15.39 1.79 -7.96
N GLU A 139 -16.18 0.77 -7.63
CA GLU A 139 -16.96 0.72 -6.38
C GLU A 139 -16.45 -0.33 -5.40
N TRP A 140 -16.54 0.00 -4.11
CA TRP A 140 -16.25 -0.93 -3.02
C TRP A 140 -17.53 -1.67 -2.60
N GLU A 141 -17.76 -2.80 -3.23
CA GLU A 141 -18.86 -3.73 -3.01
C GLU A 141 -18.31 -5.16 -2.93
N PRO A 142 -17.55 -5.50 -1.87
CA PRO A 142 -16.92 -6.80 -1.74
C PRO A 142 -17.97 -7.92 -1.66
N ARG A 143 -17.90 -8.88 -2.59
CA ARG A 143 -18.78 -10.07 -2.65
C ARG A 143 -17.96 -11.31 -2.98
N GLU A 144 -18.47 -12.49 -2.61
CA GLU A 144 -17.84 -13.75 -3.01
C GLU A 144 -17.84 -13.90 -4.54
N ASP A 145 -16.68 -14.22 -5.11
CA ASP A 145 -16.49 -14.49 -6.53
C ASP A 145 -16.48 -16.02 -6.76
N PRO A 146 -17.44 -16.56 -7.53
CA PRO A 146 -17.54 -17.99 -7.77
C PRO A 146 -16.46 -18.54 -8.71
N SER A 147 -15.68 -17.67 -9.35
CA SER A 147 -14.70 -18.00 -10.39
C SER A 147 -13.24 -17.74 -10.01
N ARG A 148 -13.00 -17.12 -8.84
CA ARG A 148 -11.66 -16.76 -8.35
C ARG A 148 -11.33 -17.38 -7.00
N LYS A 149 -10.11 -17.90 -6.90
CA LYS A 149 -9.47 -18.35 -5.67
C LYS A 149 -8.36 -17.37 -5.27
N PRO A 150 -8.25 -16.93 -4.01
CA PRO A 150 -7.15 -16.10 -3.55
C PRO A 150 -5.82 -16.82 -3.68
N ARG A 151 -4.79 -16.11 -4.16
CA ARG A 151 -3.42 -16.56 -4.10
C ARG A 151 -2.77 -15.99 -2.84
N SER A 152 -2.13 -16.84 -2.05
CA SER A 152 -1.40 -16.38 -0.88
C SER A 152 -0.20 -15.53 -1.31
N GLN A 153 -0.17 -14.29 -0.84
CA GLN A 153 0.92 -13.33 -1.08
C GLN A 153 1.36 -12.78 0.29
N VAL A 154 2.19 -13.53 1.01
CA VAL A 154 2.55 -13.23 2.41
C VAL A 154 3.12 -11.81 2.56
N ARG A 155 3.94 -11.36 1.61
CA ARG A 155 4.50 -9.99 1.61
C ARG A 155 3.42 -8.91 1.54
N ASP A 156 2.41 -9.12 0.71
CA ASP A 156 1.30 -8.18 0.54
C ASP A 156 0.41 -8.18 1.78
N GLN A 157 0.12 -9.38 2.32
CA GLN A 157 -0.65 -9.54 3.55
C GLN A 157 0.03 -8.84 4.73
N MET A 158 1.35 -9.02 4.91
CA MET A 158 2.11 -8.33 5.96
C MET A 158 2.14 -6.81 5.75
N ARG A 159 2.24 -6.35 4.50
CA ARG A 159 2.17 -4.92 4.16
C ARG A 159 0.82 -4.33 4.59
N VAL A 160 -0.29 -4.95 4.19
CA VAL A 160 -1.65 -4.50 4.53
C VAL A 160 -1.89 -4.58 6.03
N ALA A 161 -1.47 -5.66 6.70
CA ALA A 161 -1.60 -5.81 8.14
C ALA A 161 -0.86 -4.71 8.90
N GLN A 162 0.34 -4.31 8.46
CA GLN A 162 1.06 -3.20 9.09
C GLN A 162 0.35 -1.86 8.91
N VAL A 163 -0.19 -1.57 7.72
CA VAL A 163 -0.97 -0.35 7.48
C VAL A 163 -2.21 -0.35 8.38
N TYR A 164 -2.92 -1.48 8.45
CA TYR A 164 -4.11 -1.65 9.30
C TYR A 164 -3.79 -1.35 10.78
N ARG A 165 -2.71 -1.91 11.32
CA ARG A 165 -2.29 -1.65 12.72
C ARG A 165 -1.92 -0.20 13.00
N MET A 166 -1.40 0.51 12.01
CA MET A 166 -1.10 1.93 12.16
C MET A 166 -2.36 2.79 12.00
N LEU A 167 -3.33 2.38 11.17
CA LEU A 167 -4.63 3.04 11.06
C LEU A 167 -5.41 2.95 12.37
N GLU A 168 -5.39 1.82 13.08
CA GLU A 168 -6.03 1.69 14.41
C GLU A 168 -5.58 2.78 15.42
N ARG A 169 -4.40 3.40 15.21
CA ARG A 169 -3.88 4.47 16.07
C ARG A 169 -4.12 5.88 15.51
N HIS A 170 -4.23 6.02 14.19
CA HIS A 170 -4.10 7.31 13.50
C HIS A 170 -5.29 7.68 12.61
N GLY A 171 -6.16 6.72 12.27
CA GLY A 171 -7.22 6.85 11.27
C GLY A 171 -8.60 6.52 11.82
#